data_AF-A0A1A8LC64-F1
#
_entry.id   AF-A0A1A8LC64-F1
#
_cell.length_a   1.000
_cell.length_b   1.000
_cell.length_c   1.000
_cell.angle_alpha   90.00
_cell.angle_beta   90.00
_cell.angle_gamma   90.00
#
_symmetry.space_group_name_H-M   'P 1'
#
loop_
_entity.id
_entity.type
_entity.pdbx_description
1 polymer ?
#
loop_
_entity_poly.entity_id
_entity_poly.type
_entity_poly.pdbx_seq_one_letter_code
_entity_poly.pdbx_strand_id
1 'polypeptide(L)'
;MDERSSKLILVPVLAVLFVMIGYQYICPAGSNSCHFKSDERFRGVSLLSYPYQDDDFYIDQDLEEDSPPKHPSKFNFSERDLDRHVEFNIKGDDVIVFLHIQKTGGTTFGRHLVRNIRLEQPCDCKPGQKKCTCHRPGKEESWLFSRFSTGWSC
;
A
#
# COMPACT_ATOMS: atom_id res chain seq x y z
N MET A 1 -4.74 -41.69 43.22
CA MET A 1 -4.51 -40.35 43.82
C MET A 1 -4.12 -39.37 42.70
N ASP A 2 -4.88 -39.37 41.60
CA ASP A 2 -4.36 -38.90 40.30
C ASP A 2 -5.03 -37.61 39.79
N GLU A 3 -6.29 -37.37 40.13
CA GLU A 3 -7.04 -36.16 39.71
C GLU A 3 -6.44 -34.84 40.22
N ARG A 4 -5.86 -34.85 41.43
CA ARG A 4 -5.30 -33.65 42.08
C ARG A 4 -3.91 -33.30 41.52
N SER A 5 -3.14 -34.32 41.15
CA SER A 5 -1.82 -34.17 40.53
C SER A 5 -1.94 -33.62 39.10
N SER A 6 -2.91 -34.12 38.32
CA SER A 6 -3.16 -33.62 36.95
C SER A 6 -3.53 -32.14 36.92
N LYS A 7 -4.35 -31.66 37.86
CA LYS A 7 -4.71 -30.24 37.95
C LYS A 7 -3.53 -29.37 38.42
N LEU A 8 -2.68 -29.89 39.31
CA LEU A 8 -1.47 -29.19 39.77
C LEU A 8 -0.40 -29.07 38.68
N ILE A 9 -0.34 -30.01 37.73
CA ILE A 9 0.59 -29.97 36.60
C ILE A 9 0.01 -29.20 35.41
N LEU A 10 -1.31 -29.20 35.23
CA LEU A 10 -1.96 -28.54 34.09
C LEU A 10 -1.89 -27.00 34.16
N VAL A 11 -1.96 -26.43 35.36
CA VAL A 11 -1.83 -24.98 35.57
C VAL A 11 -0.47 -24.42 35.13
N PRO A 12 0.69 -24.95 35.58
CA PRO A 12 1.98 -24.46 35.11
C PRO A 12 2.21 -24.73 33.62
N VAL A 13 1.70 -25.85 33.08
CA VAL A 13 1.80 -26.15 31.63
C VAL A 13 1.02 -25.12 30.82
N LEU A 14 -0.20 -24.77 31.21
CA LEU A 14 -0.98 -23.73 30.53
C LEU A 14 -0.34 -22.34 30.65
N ALA A 15 0.26 -22.02 31.79
CA ALA A 15 0.98 -20.76 31.98
C ALA A 15 2.19 -20.66 31.04
N VAL A 16 2.98 -21.74 30.93
CA VAL A 16 4.12 -21.81 29.99
C VAL A 16 3.64 -21.66 28.54
N LEU A 17 2.57 -22.36 28.15
CA LEU A 17 2.00 -22.25 26.80
C LEU A 17 1.52 -20.82 26.49
N PHE A 18 0.86 -20.17 27.44
CA PHE A 18 0.39 -18.79 27.25
C PHE A 18 1.56 -17.81 27.09
N VAL A 19 2.64 -17.98 27.87
CA VAL A 19 3.86 -17.19 27.73
C VAL A 19 4.54 -17.45 26.38
N MET A 20 4.61 -18.70 25.92
CA MET A 20 5.18 -19.04 24.61
C MET A 20 4.37 -18.44 23.45
N ILE A 21 3.04 -18.49 23.53
CA ILE A 21 2.15 -17.89 22.52
C ILE A 21 2.28 -16.36 22.55
N GLY A 22 2.31 -15.75 23.73
CA GLY A 22 2.55 -14.32 23.89
C GLY A 22 3.91 -13.89 23.31
N TYR A 23 4.96 -14.66 23.60
CA TYR A 23 6.30 -14.41 23.06
C TYR A 23 6.34 -14.53 21.54
N GLN A 24 5.65 -15.51 20.97
CA GLN A 24 5.54 -15.68 19.52
C GLN A 24 4.78 -14.52 18.83
N TYR A 25 3.86 -13.87 19.55
CA TYR A 25 3.10 -12.71 19.07
C TYR A 25 3.93 -11.42 19.13
N ILE A 26 4.75 -11.26 20.18
CA ILE A 26 5.64 -10.11 20.36
C ILE A 26 6.86 -10.23 19.43
N CYS A 27 7.34 -11.46 19.20
CA CYS A 27 8.49 -11.79 18.37
C CYS A 27 8.10 -12.83 17.30
N PRO A 28 7.58 -12.40 16.14
CA PRO A 28 7.27 -13.32 15.05
C PRO A 28 8.57 -13.99 14.55
N ALA A 29 8.54 -15.30 14.35
CA ALA A 29 9.67 -16.20 14.06
C ALA A 29 10.38 -15.97 12.70
N GLY A 30 10.31 -14.75 12.15
CA GLY A 30 10.96 -14.34 10.91
C GLY A 30 11.80 -13.07 11.03
N SER A 31 12.04 -12.55 12.24
CA SER A 31 12.94 -11.40 12.44
C SER A 31 13.86 -11.63 13.63
N ASN A 32 15.16 -11.39 13.44
CA ASN A 32 16.27 -11.80 14.30
C ASN A 32 16.39 -10.94 15.58
N SER A 33 15.29 -10.52 16.20
CA SER A 33 15.30 -9.34 17.09
C SER A 33 15.11 -9.61 18.58
N CYS A 34 14.83 -10.84 19.03
CA CYS A 34 14.56 -11.08 20.44
C CYS A 34 15.70 -11.84 21.14
N HIS A 35 16.89 -11.23 21.13
CA HIS A 35 17.99 -11.64 22.01
C HIS A 35 17.76 -11.02 23.39
N PHE A 36 17.47 -11.85 24.40
CA PHE A 36 17.55 -11.43 25.80
C PHE A 36 19.03 -11.13 26.09
N LYS A 37 19.38 -9.86 26.29
CA LYS A 37 20.73 -9.44 26.67
C LYS A 37 21.04 -9.99 28.07
N SER A 38 21.68 -11.15 28.16
CA SER A 38 22.61 -11.40 29.26
C SER A 38 23.97 -10.83 28.86
N ASP A 39 24.41 -9.86 29.64
CA ASP A 39 25.70 -9.21 29.50
C ASP A 39 26.81 -10.25 29.76
N GLU A 40 27.47 -10.74 28.71
CA GLU A 40 28.75 -11.45 28.84
C GLU A 40 29.63 -11.30 27.58
N ARG A 41 30.40 -10.20 27.60
CA ARG A 41 31.85 -10.14 27.36
C ARG A 41 32.48 -11.17 26.39
N PHE A 42 33.04 -10.63 25.29
CA PHE A 42 34.20 -11.14 24.54
C PHE A 42 34.14 -12.56 23.94
N ARG A 43 33.98 -12.64 22.61
CA ARG A 43 34.98 -13.22 21.67
C ARG A 43 34.42 -13.20 20.25
N GLY A 44 35.21 -12.68 19.32
CA GLY A 44 34.83 -12.49 17.92
C GLY A 44 34.67 -13.78 17.12
N VAL A 45 34.31 -13.62 15.86
CA VAL A 45 35.03 -14.12 14.68
C VAL A 45 34.19 -13.74 13.44
N SER A 46 34.91 -13.27 12.43
CA SER A 46 34.46 -12.68 11.17
C SER A 46 33.45 -13.52 10.38
N LEU A 47 32.50 -12.84 9.74
CA LEU A 47 31.88 -13.32 8.51
C LEU A 47 31.87 -12.20 7.46
N LEU A 48 32.41 -12.57 6.30
CA LEU A 48 32.52 -11.81 5.06
C LEU A 48 31.20 -11.15 4.67
N SER A 49 31.23 -9.84 4.40
CA SER A 49 30.24 -9.17 3.55
C SER A 49 30.85 -7.95 2.86
N TYR A 50 30.69 -7.96 1.54
CA TYR A 50 30.78 -6.92 0.51
C TYR A 50 30.83 -5.45 0.99
N PRO A 51 31.65 -4.56 0.39
CA PRO A 51 31.63 -3.14 0.73
C PRO A 51 30.37 -2.49 0.11
N TYR A 52 29.31 -2.41 0.90
CA TYR A 52 28.25 -1.42 0.73
C TYR A 52 28.80 -0.12 1.32
N GLN A 53 29.02 0.88 0.47
CA GLN A 53 29.45 2.21 0.90
C GLN A 53 28.24 2.93 1.46
N ASP A 54 28.05 2.80 2.77
CA ASP A 54 27.16 3.62 3.58
C ASP A 54 27.89 4.95 3.80
N ASP A 55 27.50 5.98 3.07
CA ASP A 55 27.98 7.34 3.34
C ASP A 55 27.16 7.86 4.54
N ASP A 56 27.69 7.59 5.73
CA ASP A 56 27.32 8.21 7.00
C ASP A 56 27.31 9.73 6.84
N PHE A 57 26.13 10.34 6.81
CA PHE A 57 25.99 11.75 7.15
C PHE A 57 24.91 11.91 8.22
N TYR A 58 25.32 11.68 9.46
CA TYR A 58 24.71 12.33 10.61
C TYR A 58 24.86 13.84 10.44
N ILE A 59 23.91 14.48 9.75
CA ILE A 59 23.75 15.93 9.76
C ILE A 59 23.42 16.30 11.21
N ASP A 60 24.40 16.86 11.89
CA ASP A 60 24.25 17.66 13.10
C ASP A 60 23.10 18.67 12.89
N GLN A 61 22.01 18.52 13.64
CA GLN A 61 20.73 19.13 13.32
C GLN A 61 20.54 20.54 13.92
N ASP A 62 21.61 21.16 14.43
CA ASP A 62 21.46 22.35 15.30
C ASP A 62 22.05 23.67 14.75
N LEU A 63 22.54 23.77 13.50
CA LEU A 63 23.14 25.04 13.01
C LEU A 63 22.94 25.36 11.50
N GLU A 64 21.74 25.26 10.94
CA GLU A 64 21.43 25.91 9.64
C GLU A 64 19.98 26.44 9.57
N GLU A 65 19.67 27.48 10.35
CA GLU A 65 18.38 28.20 10.31
C GLU A 65 18.32 29.31 9.20
N ASP A 66 19.23 29.31 8.22
CA ASP A 66 19.25 30.36 7.17
C ASP A 66 19.45 29.82 5.73
N SER A 67 19.17 28.54 5.50
CA SER A 67 19.14 27.97 4.15
C SER A 67 17.79 28.26 3.46
N PRO A 68 17.75 28.88 2.27
CA PRO A 68 16.52 28.90 1.47
C PRO A 68 16.07 27.44 1.20
N PRO A 69 14.75 27.18 1.10
CA PRO A 69 14.23 25.82 1.00
C PRO A 69 14.91 25.07 -0.14
N LYS A 70 15.70 24.04 0.20
CA LYS A 70 16.38 23.17 -0.77
C LYS A 70 15.31 22.55 -1.67
N HIS A 71 15.13 23.10 -2.86
CA HIS A 71 14.18 22.56 -3.83
C HIS A 71 14.57 21.10 -4.12
N PRO A 72 13.60 20.16 -4.10
CA PRO A 72 13.90 18.78 -4.43
C PRO A 72 14.45 18.70 -5.86
N SER A 73 15.50 17.88 -6.05
CA SER A 73 16.08 17.66 -7.37
C SER A 73 15.01 17.12 -8.35
N LYS A 74 14.96 17.69 -9.56
CA LYS A 74 14.02 17.28 -10.61
C LYS A 74 14.68 16.26 -11.53
N PHE A 75 14.02 15.13 -11.75
CA PHE A 75 14.46 14.15 -12.74
C PHE A 75 14.35 14.71 -14.16
N ASN A 76 15.30 14.36 -15.03
CA ASN A 76 15.32 14.81 -16.42
C ASN A 76 14.46 13.88 -17.29
N PHE A 77 13.19 14.23 -17.43
CA PHE A 77 12.23 13.55 -18.31
C PHE A 77 12.38 14.01 -19.76
N SER A 78 12.20 13.10 -20.73
CA SER A 78 12.15 13.47 -22.15
C SER A 78 10.78 14.08 -22.50
N GLU A 79 10.69 14.85 -23.59
CA GLU A 79 9.42 15.48 -24.01
C GLU A 79 8.30 14.44 -24.20
N ARG A 80 8.64 13.28 -24.77
CA ARG A 80 7.72 12.14 -24.92
C ARG A 80 7.25 11.55 -23.60
N ASP A 81 7.91 11.80 -22.47
CA ASP A 81 7.47 11.31 -21.15
C ASP A 81 6.45 12.26 -20.51
N LEU A 82 6.52 13.54 -20.87
CA LEU A 82 5.69 14.61 -20.33
C LEU A 82 4.45 14.86 -21.18
N ASP A 83 4.58 14.77 -22.52
CA ASP A 83 3.46 14.98 -23.43
C ASP A 83 2.55 13.75 -23.49
N ARG A 84 1.29 13.93 -23.08
CA ARG A 84 0.24 12.91 -23.07
C ARG A 84 -0.98 13.46 -23.78
N HIS A 85 -0.86 13.60 -25.09
CA HIS A 85 -1.99 13.92 -25.94
C HIS A 85 -2.65 12.64 -26.47
N VAL A 86 -3.94 12.45 -26.17
CA VAL A 86 -4.75 11.34 -26.67
C VAL A 86 -6.02 11.93 -27.27
N GLU A 87 -6.23 11.70 -28.56
CA GLU A 87 -7.49 12.02 -29.24
C GLU A 87 -8.54 10.98 -28.87
N PHE A 88 -9.22 11.18 -27.74
CA PHE A 88 -10.21 10.24 -27.23
C PHE A 88 -11.54 10.35 -27.98
N ASN A 89 -11.94 9.29 -28.67
CA ASN A 89 -13.21 9.20 -29.37
C ASN A 89 -14.24 8.35 -28.61
N ILE A 90 -15.09 9.01 -27.82
CA ILE A 90 -16.14 8.34 -27.05
C ILE A 90 -17.18 7.60 -27.93
N LYS A 91 -17.39 8.05 -29.18
CA LYS A 91 -18.35 7.44 -30.12
C LYS A 91 -17.74 6.25 -30.88
N GLY A 92 -16.42 6.19 -30.95
CA GLY A 92 -15.64 5.10 -31.55
C GLY A 92 -15.56 3.89 -30.63
N ASP A 93 -14.38 3.28 -30.56
CA ASP A 93 -14.14 2.04 -29.82
C ASP A 93 -13.20 2.23 -28.61
N ASP A 94 -12.81 3.48 -28.32
CA ASP A 94 -11.87 3.80 -27.25
C ASP A 94 -12.48 3.53 -25.86
N VAL A 95 -11.69 2.97 -24.95
CA VAL A 95 -12.09 2.68 -23.58
C VAL A 95 -11.05 3.20 -22.60
N ILE A 96 -11.51 3.96 -21.60
CA ILE A 96 -10.66 4.35 -20.46
C ILE A 96 -10.72 3.23 -19.43
N VAL A 97 -9.56 2.74 -18.99
CA VAL A 97 -9.45 1.74 -17.92
C VAL A 97 -8.87 2.41 -16.68
N PHE A 98 -9.67 2.50 -15.61
CA PHE A 98 -9.22 3.06 -14.34
C PHE A 98 -8.72 1.96 -13.40
N LEU A 99 -7.40 1.81 -13.31
CA LEU A 99 -6.74 0.93 -12.35
C LEU A 99 -6.80 1.55 -10.94
N HIS A 100 -7.67 1.02 -10.08
CA HIS A 100 -7.87 1.56 -8.74
C HIS A 100 -6.93 0.90 -7.71
N ILE A 101 -5.89 1.64 -7.30
CA ILE A 101 -5.00 1.24 -6.19
C ILE A 101 -5.61 1.62 -4.83
N GLN A 102 -5.43 0.77 -3.82
CA GLN A 102 -5.98 1.02 -2.50
C GLN A 102 -5.42 2.28 -1.84
N LYS A 103 -6.27 3.01 -1.12
CA LYS A 103 -5.93 4.18 -0.31
C LYS A 103 -5.34 5.39 -1.07
N THR A 104 -5.35 5.39 -2.40
CA THR A 104 -4.89 6.52 -3.23
C THR A 104 -5.97 7.55 -3.58
N GLY A 105 -7.08 7.58 -2.82
CA GLY A 105 -8.21 8.46 -3.14
C GLY A 105 -9.02 8.05 -4.38
N GLY A 106 -8.78 6.86 -4.94
CA GLY A 106 -9.47 6.40 -6.16
C GLY A 106 -11.00 6.26 -6.04
N THR A 107 -11.55 6.20 -4.82
CA THR A 107 -13.00 6.31 -4.60
C THR A 107 -13.52 7.69 -5.01
N THR A 108 -12.83 8.77 -4.66
CA THR A 108 -13.23 10.13 -5.03
C THR A 108 -13.01 10.34 -6.52
N PHE A 109 -11.83 9.96 -7.02
CA PHE A 109 -11.49 10.09 -8.43
C PHE A 109 -12.48 9.31 -9.33
N GLY A 110 -12.76 8.04 -8.99
CA GLY A 110 -13.73 7.24 -9.73
C GLY A 110 -15.16 7.82 -9.72
N ARG A 111 -15.58 8.49 -8.64
CA ARG A 111 -16.87 9.19 -8.63
C ARG A 111 -16.89 10.38 -9.59
N HIS A 112 -15.78 11.11 -9.72
CA HIS A 112 -15.68 12.19 -10.70
C HIS A 112 -15.74 11.68 -12.13
N LEU A 113 -15.15 10.51 -12.43
CA LEU A 113 -15.22 9.91 -13.77
C LEU A 113 -16.67 9.64 -14.22
N VAL A 114 -17.53 9.16 -13.30
CA VAL A 114 -18.92 8.80 -13.64
C VAL A 114 -19.94 9.92 -13.41
N ARG A 115 -19.60 10.99 -12.67
CA ARG A 115 -20.55 12.08 -12.34
C ARG A 115 -20.13 13.49 -12.77
N ASN A 116 -18.86 13.72 -13.07
CA ASN A 116 -18.30 15.08 -13.20
C ASN A 116 -17.55 15.33 -14.52
N ILE A 117 -17.73 14.47 -15.51
CA ILE A 117 -17.25 14.72 -16.88
C ILE A 117 -18.41 15.31 -17.69
N ARG A 118 -18.15 16.39 -18.42
CA ARG A 118 -19.14 16.99 -19.34
C ARG A 118 -19.19 16.14 -20.60
N LEU A 119 -20.25 15.35 -20.75
CA LEU A 119 -20.47 14.44 -21.86
C LEU A 119 -21.77 14.80 -22.58
N GLU A 120 -21.84 14.47 -23.87
CA GLU A 120 -23.09 14.55 -24.65
C GLU A 120 -24.16 13.62 -24.05
N GLN A 121 -23.77 12.40 -23.68
CA GLN A 121 -24.58 11.44 -22.93
C GLN A 121 -23.90 11.15 -21.58
N PRO A 122 -24.46 11.61 -20.44
CA PRO A 122 -23.89 11.33 -19.12
C PRO A 122 -24.12 9.87 -18.70
N CYS A 123 -23.34 9.39 -17.72
CA CYS A 123 -23.60 8.08 -17.13
C CYS A 123 -24.92 8.08 -16.33
N ASP A 124 -25.69 7.00 -16.43
CA ASP A 124 -26.88 6.79 -15.60
C ASP A 124 -26.49 6.18 -14.24
N CYS A 125 -26.57 6.99 -13.19
CA CYS A 125 -26.24 6.60 -11.82
C CYS A 125 -27.51 6.60 -10.95
N LYS A 126 -28.18 5.45 -10.81
CA LYS A 126 -29.40 5.33 -10.00
C LYS A 126 -29.10 5.48 -8.49
N PRO A 127 -29.92 6.24 -7.74
CA PRO A 127 -29.78 6.34 -6.29
C PRO A 127 -29.79 4.96 -5.62
N GLY A 128 -28.89 4.74 -4.67
CA GLY A 128 -28.74 3.44 -3.98
C GLY A 128 -27.88 2.41 -4.73
N GLN A 129 -27.63 2.58 -6.03
CA GLN A 129 -26.71 1.73 -6.77
C GLN A 129 -25.27 2.24 -6.69
N LYS A 130 -24.33 1.33 -6.41
CA LYS A 130 -22.89 1.65 -6.42
C LYS A 130 -22.33 1.73 -7.84
N LYS A 131 -22.95 1.02 -8.79
CA LYS A 131 -22.55 0.94 -10.19
C LYS A 131 -23.43 1.90 -11.02
N CYS A 132 -22.81 2.64 -11.92
CA CYS A 132 -23.46 3.48 -12.91
C CYS A 132 -23.33 2.84 -14.30
N THR A 133 -24.25 3.17 -15.20
CA THR A 133 -24.21 2.73 -16.59
C THR A 133 -23.57 3.83 -17.43
N CYS A 134 -22.33 3.63 -17.88
CA CYS A 134 -21.58 4.61 -18.66
C CYS A 134 -21.48 4.18 -20.13
N HIS A 135 -22.59 4.30 -20.85
CA HIS A 135 -22.65 3.91 -22.25
C HIS A 135 -22.21 5.02 -23.21
N ARG A 136 -21.74 4.60 -24.40
CA ARG A 136 -21.46 5.51 -25.52
C ARG A 136 -22.76 6.19 -25.99
N PRO A 137 -22.69 7.39 -26.59
CA PRO A 137 -23.84 8.03 -27.21
C PRO A 137 -24.47 7.13 -28.29
N GLY A 138 -25.72 6.71 -28.09
CA GLY A 138 -26.46 5.90 -29.07
C GLY A 138 -26.08 4.41 -29.17
N LYS A 139 -25.26 3.88 -28.26
CA LYS A 139 -24.93 2.44 -28.19
C LYS A 139 -25.07 1.92 -26.75
N GLU A 140 -25.15 0.60 -26.56
CA GLU A 140 -25.16 -0.05 -25.24
C GLU A 140 -23.76 -0.52 -24.77
N GLU A 141 -22.70 0.00 -25.40
CA GLU A 141 -21.32 -0.33 -25.06
C GLU A 141 -20.75 0.64 -24.03
N SER A 142 -19.94 0.15 -23.09
CA SER A 142 -19.30 1.00 -22.08
C SER A 142 -17.99 1.61 -22.58
N TRP A 143 -17.82 2.92 -22.43
CA TRP A 143 -16.56 3.63 -22.75
C TRP A 143 -15.60 3.73 -21.56
N LEU A 144 -16.07 3.35 -20.37
CA LEU A 144 -15.30 3.40 -19.12
C LEU A 144 -15.31 2.01 -18.47
N PHE A 145 -14.11 1.51 -18.15
CA PHE A 145 -13.91 0.35 -17.30
C PHE A 145 -13.39 0.80 -15.94
N SER A 146 -14.22 0.64 -14.91
CA SER A 146 -13.91 1.03 -13.54
C SER A 146 -14.86 0.34 -12.56
N ARG A 147 -14.50 0.35 -11.27
CA ARG A 147 -15.38 -0.12 -10.18
C ARG A 147 -16.79 0.46 -10.24
N PHE A 148 -16.93 1.74 -10.61
CA PHE A 148 -18.23 2.42 -10.62
C PHE A 148 -18.98 2.36 -11.95
N SER A 149 -18.43 1.69 -12.98
CA SER A 149 -19.06 1.50 -14.29
C SER A 149 -19.35 0.03 -14.56
N THR A 150 -18.30 -0.78 -14.68
CA THR A 150 -18.38 -2.22 -14.95
C THR A 150 -18.38 -3.06 -13.67
N GLY A 151 -17.80 -2.55 -12.57
CA GLY A 151 -17.72 -3.27 -11.30
C GLY A 151 -16.33 -3.88 -11.07
N TRP A 152 -16.29 -5.03 -10.39
CA TRP A 152 -15.07 -5.84 -10.18
C TRP A 152 -15.08 -7.03 -11.14
N SER A 153 -15.19 -6.76 -12.44
CA SER A 153 -15.23 -7.80 -13.47
C SER A 153 -13.89 -8.51 -13.67
N CYS A 154 -12.80 -7.87 -13.26
CA CYS A 154 -11.43 -8.37 -13.22
C CYS A 154 -10.80 -7.96 -11.89
#